data_AF-A0A7V9SER8-F1
#
_entry.id   AF-A0A7V9SER8-F1
#
_cell.length_a   1.000
_cell.length_b   1.000
_cell.length_c   1.000
_cell.angle_alpha   90.00
_cell.angle_beta   90.00
_cell.angle_gamma   90.00
#
_symmetry.space_group_name_H-M   'P 1'
#
loop_
_entity.id
_entity.type
_entity.pdbx_description
1 polymer ?
#
loop_
_entity_poly.entity_id
_entity_poly.type
_entity_poly.pdbx_seq_one_letter_code
_entity_poly.pdbx_strand_id
1 'polypeptide(L)'
;MQPKLVETNTGKIRQVCIDCGEPFDRDPGEVEARRGTGLPVSPRCPGCRITRRDERNASVFESLRSGDLGNVRATVVGPDEGGERLYPADCSGCQRPIRLPFKPRLDRPVFCRFCLDARSGR
;
A
#
# COMPACT_ATOMS: atom_id res chain seq x y z
N MET A 1 15.88 -0.47 15.34
CA MET A 1 16.77 -1.53 15.88
C MET A 1 17.77 -1.89 14.80
N GLN A 2 19.05 -1.62 15.02
CA GLN A 2 20.10 -2.05 14.11
C GLN A 2 20.31 -3.57 14.25
N PRO A 3 20.41 -4.32 13.15
CA PRO A 3 20.62 -5.76 13.25
C PRO A 3 22.07 -6.04 13.69
N LYS A 4 22.24 -6.96 14.64
CA LYS A 4 23.57 -7.40 15.07
C LYS A 4 24.24 -8.16 13.93
N LEU A 5 25.52 -7.87 13.71
CA LEU A 5 26.37 -8.51 12.71
C LEU A 5 27.33 -9.46 13.43
N VAL A 6 27.53 -10.66 12.90
CA VAL A 6 28.46 -11.65 13.44
C VAL A 6 29.44 -12.10 12.36
N GLU A 7 30.71 -12.19 12.71
CA GLU A 7 31.75 -12.75 11.85
C GLU A 7 31.72 -14.28 11.99
N THR A 8 31.60 -15.00 10.87
CA THR A 8 31.71 -16.46 10.89
C THR A 8 33.17 -16.88 10.76
N ASN A 9 33.48 -18.13 11.12
CA ASN A 9 34.79 -18.76 10.92
C ASN A 9 35.26 -18.76 9.45
N THR A 10 34.37 -18.45 8.51
CA THR A 10 34.62 -18.30 7.07
C THR A 10 35.02 -16.88 6.67
N GLY A 11 35.12 -15.94 7.63
CA GLY A 11 35.42 -14.52 7.37
C GLY A 11 34.25 -13.72 6.79
N LYS A 12 33.05 -14.30 6.72
CA LYS A 12 31.86 -13.63 6.18
C LYS A 12 31.06 -12.99 7.31
N ILE A 13 30.74 -11.71 7.17
CA ILE A 13 29.86 -11.00 8.10
C ILE A 13 28.41 -11.40 7.79
N ARG A 14 27.72 -12.04 8.75
CA ARG A 14 26.32 -12.44 8.65
C ARG A 14 25.43 -11.58 9.54
N GLN A 15 24.19 -11.40 9.12
CA GLN A 15 23.20 -10.69 9.93
C GLN A 15 22.48 -11.67 10.87
N VAL A 16 22.27 -11.27 12.12
CA VAL A 16 21.45 -12.02 13.09
C VAL A 16 19.97 -11.71 12.91
N CYS A 17 19.14 -12.75 12.79
CA CYS A 17 17.69 -12.59 12.74
C CYS A 17 17.14 -12.10 14.08
N ILE A 18 16.27 -11.07 14.06
CA ILE A 18 15.63 -10.55 15.28
C ILE A 18 14.59 -11.51 15.89
N ASP A 19 14.01 -12.41 15.09
CA ASP A 19 12.97 -13.33 15.55
C ASP A 19 13.57 -14.65 16.07
N CYS A 20 14.49 -15.29 15.32
CA CYS A 20 15.06 -16.59 15.70
C CYS A 20 16.50 -16.55 16.20
N GLY A 21 17.20 -15.41 16.13
CA GLY A 21 18.60 -15.30 16.59
C GLY A 21 19.64 -15.99 15.70
N GLU A 22 19.23 -16.73 14.66
CA GLU A 22 20.16 -17.40 13.76
C GLU A 22 20.85 -16.41 12.81
N PRO A 23 22.17 -16.55 12.58
CA PRO A 23 22.87 -15.81 11.56
C PRO A 23 22.44 -16.27 10.17
N PHE A 24 22.10 -15.32 9.29
CA PHE A 24 21.67 -15.62 7.94
C PHE A 24 22.40 -14.75 6.90
N ASP A 25 22.48 -15.28 5.70
CA ASP A 25 22.99 -14.57 4.53
C ASP A 25 21.86 -13.76 3.91
N ARG A 26 22.04 -12.44 3.78
CA ARG A 26 21.10 -11.58 3.05
C ARG A 26 21.38 -11.68 1.56
N ASP A 27 20.31 -11.84 0.79
CA ASP A 27 20.40 -11.80 -0.67
C ASP A 27 20.77 -10.37 -1.14
N PRO A 28 21.84 -10.22 -1.95
CA PRO A 28 22.26 -8.90 -2.44
C PRO A 28 21.22 -8.28 -3.37
N GLY A 29 20.46 -9.08 -4.12
CA GLY A 29 19.35 -8.61 -4.95
C GLY A 29 18.23 -7.98 -4.11
N GLU A 30 17.95 -8.52 -2.93
CA GLU A 30 16.98 -7.91 -2.00
C GLU A 30 17.43 -6.52 -1.49
N VAL A 31 18.72 -6.34 -1.18
CA VAL A 31 19.25 -5.04 -0.74
C VAL A 31 19.10 -4.01 -1.84
N GLU A 32 19.46 -4.39 -3.06
CA GLU A 32 19.43 -3.48 -4.21
C GLU A 32 18.01 -3.13 -4.62
N ALA A 33 17.09 -4.10 -4.63
CA ALA A 33 15.67 -3.85 -4.91
C ALA A 33 15.02 -2.91 -3.88
N ARG A 34 15.59 -2.79 -2.67
CA ARG A 34 15.12 -1.86 -1.64
C ARG A 34 15.75 -0.47 -1.75
N ARG A 35 16.93 -0.35 -2.39
CA ARG A 35 17.64 0.91 -2.56
C ARG A 35 16.76 1.92 -3.31
N GLY A 36 16.70 3.16 -2.83
CA GLY A 36 15.91 4.23 -3.45
C GLY A 36 14.39 4.20 -3.20
N THR A 37 13.85 3.11 -2.65
CA THR A 37 12.41 3.00 -2.35
C THR A 37 11.97 3.73 -1.08
N GLY A 38 12.91 4.11 -0.20
CA GLY A 38 12.62 4.64 1.14
C GLY A 38 12.09 3.60 2.14
N LEU A 39 11.87 2.35 1.71
CA LEU A 39 11.42 1.26 2.59
C LEU A 39 12.61 0.62 3.31
N PRO A 40 12.47 0.28 4.60
CA PRO A 40 13.53 -0.41 5.33
C PRO A 40 13.70 -1.86 4.84
N VAL A 41 14.94 -2.33 4.81
CA VAL A 41 15.25 -3.75 4.59
C VAL A 41 14.82 -4.56 5.82
N SER A 42 14.23 -5.73 5.61
CA SER A 42 13.76 -6.58 6.70
C SER A 42 14.92 -7.05 7.61
N PRO A 43 14.78 -6.95 8.95
CA PRO A 43 15.76 -7.48 9.90
C PRO A 43 15.66 -9.01 10.12
N ARG A 44 14.70 -9.68 9.47
CA ARG A 44 14.39 -11.11 9.68
C ARG A 44 14.97 -11.99 8.56
N CYS A 45 15.34 -13.22 8.92
CA CYS A 45 15.76 -14.24 7.95
C CYS A 45 14.59 -14.69 7.06
N PRO A 46 14.86 -15.32 5.89
CA PRO A 46 13.81 -15.81 4.98
C PRO A 46 12.81 -16.75 5.65
N GLY A 47 13.27 -17.67 6.51
CA GLY A 47 12.41 -18.60 7.24
C GLY A 47 11.37 -17.89 8.10
N CYS A 48 11.80 -17.02 9.01
CA CYS A 48 10.89 -16.25 9.86
C CYS A 48 9.94 -15.33 9.06
N ARG A 49 10.36 -14.84 7.88
CA ARG A 49 9.49 -14.04 7.01
C ARG A 49 8.38 -14.87 6.38
N ILE A 50 8.69 -16.09 5.95
CA ILE A 50 7.72 -17.04 5.41
C ILE A 50 6.74 -17.43 6.51
N THR A 51 7.22 -17.89 7.67
CA THR A 51 6.36 -18.24 8.82
C THR A 51 5.43 -17.10 9.22
N ARG A 52 5.95 -15.89 9.40
CA ARG A 52 5.13 -14.70 9.71
C ARG A 52 4.11 -14.38 8.64
N ARG A 53 4.44 -14.61 7.37
CA ARG A 53 3.51 -14.39 6.25
C ARG A 53 2.39 -15.43 6.30
N ASP A 54 2.74 -16.68 6.53
CA ASP A 54 1.79 -17.80 6.61
C ASP A 54 0.86 -17.66 7.80
N GLU A 55 1.36 -17.26 8.98
CA GLU A 55 0.55 -16.95 10.16
C GLU A 55 -0.48 -15.84 9.88
N ARG A 56 -0.05 -14.75 9.23
CA ARG A 56 -0.98 -13.68 8.85
C ARG A 56 -2.01 -14.17 7.84
N ASN A 57 -1.58 -14.93 6.84
CA ASN A 57 -2.50 -15.51 5.86
C ASN A 57 -3.50 -16.44 6.53
N ALA A 58 -3.06 -17.30 7.47
CA ALA A 58 -3.93 -18.18 8.24
C ALA A 58 -4.97 -17.40 9.03
N SER A 59 -4.59 -16.32 9.71
CA SER A 59 -5.56 -15.46 10.41
C SER A 59 -6.59 -14.83 9.46
N VAL A 60 -6.18 -14.42 8.26
CA VAL A 60 -7.09 -13.88 7.25
C VAL A 60 -8.03 -14.97 6.73
N PHE A 61 -7.51 -16.16 6.43
CA PHE A 61 -8.33 -17.31 6.02
C PHE A 61 -9.34 -17.72 7.08
N GLU A 62 -8.97 -17.67 8.36
CA GLU A 62 -9.89 -17.96 9.45
C GLU A 62 -10.98 -16.89 9.55
N SER A 63 -10.64 -15.60 9.51
CA SER A 63 -11.63 -14.52 9.48
C SER A 63 -12.59 -14.62 8.29
N LEU A 64 -12.10 -15.05 7.12
CA LEU A 64 -12.94 -15.32 5.95
C LEU A 64 -13.88 -16.51 6.16
N ARG A 65 -13.44 -17.57 6.86
CA ARG A 65 -14.28 -18.72 7.21
C ARG A 65 -15.34 -18.38 8.25
N SER A 66 -14.97 -17.62 9.28
CA SER A 66 -15.87 -17.26 10.39
C SER A 66 -16.82 -16.10 10.04
N GLY A 67 -16.63 -15.45 8.90
CA GLY A 67 -17.44 -14.30 8.47
C GLY A 67 -17.15 -13.01 9.23
N ASP A 68 -16.12 -12.98 10.08
CA ASP A 68 -15.72 -11.80 10.86
C ASP A 68 -14.78 -10.91 10.05
N LEU A 69 -15.38 -10.19 9.09
CA LEU A 69 -14.68 -9.30 8.17
C LEU A 69 -14.25 -7.97 8.81
N GLY A 70 -14.57 -7.73 10.10
CA GLY A 70 -14.31 -6.47 10.79
C GLY A 70 -12.83 -6.09 10.87
N ASN A 71 -11.94 -7.09 10.82
CA ASN A 71 -10.49 -6.91 10.93
C ASN A 71 -9.71 -7.26 9.66
N VAL A 72 -10.38 -7.70 8.59
CA VAL A 72 -9.72 -8.05 7.32
C VAL A 72 -9.48 -6.79 6.50
N ARG A 73 -8.27 -6.23 6.59
CA ARG A 73 -7.81 -5.22 5.62
C ARG A 73 -7.50 -5.93 4.31
N ALA A 74 -8.41 -5.84 3.34
CA ALA A 74 -8.12 -6.24 1.98
C ALA A 74 -6.98 -5.38 1.42
N THR A 75 -5.75 -5.90 1.43
CA THR A 75 -4.69 -5.37 0.58
C THR A 75 -5.01 -5.83 -0.83
N VAL A 76 -5.76 -5.01 -1.57
CA VAL A 76 -5.98 -5.20 -3.00
C VAL A 76 -4.61 -5.04 -3.67
N VAL A 77 -3.92 -6.15 -3.92
CA VAL A 77 -2.75 -6.19 -4.80
C VAL A 77 -3.27 -6.51 -6.19
N GLY A 78 -3.86 -5.49 -6.81
CA GLY A 78 -4.19 -5.42 -8.23
C GLY A 78 -3.64 -4.09 -8.76
N PRO A 79 -3.44 -3.94 -10.08
CA PRO A 79 -3.07 -2.64 -10.61
C PRO A 79 -4.16 -1.64 -10.24
N ASP A 80 -3.74 -0.46 -9.78
CA ASP A 80 -4.58 0.70 -9.44
C ASP A 80 -5.25 1.28 -10.69
N GLU A 81 -5.99 0.48 -11.46
CA GLU A 81 -6.78 0.92 -12.61
C GLU A 81 -8.15 1.50 -12.19
N GLY A 82 -8.26 1.98 -10.95
CA GLY A 82 -9.53 2.44 -10.38
C GLY A 82 -9.45 3.71 -9.55
N GLY A 83 -8.28 4.36 -9.45
CA GLY A 83 -8.25 5.74 -8.96
C GLY A 83 -8.91 6.62 -10.01
N GLU A 84 -10.24 6.81 -9.96
CA GLU A 84 -10.95 7.78 -10.79
C GLU A 84 -10.16 9.10 -10.74
N ARG A 85 -9.51 9.47 -11.85
CA ARG A 85 -8.77 10.72 -11.93
C ARG A 85 -9.79 11.84 -11.81
N LEU A 86 -9.87 12.45 -10.64
CA LEU A 86 -10.70 13.61 -10.42
C LEU A 86 -10.09 14.81 -11.15
N TYR A 87 -10.83 15.36 -12.10
CA TYR A 87 -10.44 16.55 -12.84
C TYR A 87 -10.89 17.80 -12.07
N PRO A 88 -9.99 18.77 -11.83
CA PRO A 88 -10.39 20.06 -11.29
C PRO A 88 -11.15 20.86 -12.34
N ALA A 89 -12.21 21.53 -11.93
CA ALA A 89 -12.97 22.46 -12.75
C ALA A 89 -13.59 23.55 -11.87
N ASP A 90 -13.98 24.66 -12.46
CA ASP A 90 -14.71 25.72 -11.75
C ASP A 90 -16.20 25.63 -12.04
N CYS A 91 -17.03 25.74 -11.01
CA CYS A 91 -18.49 25.72 -11.16
C CYS A 91 -18.97 26.94 -11.94
N SER A 92 -19.71 26.76 -13.03
CA SER A 92 -20.23 27.87 -13.84
C SER A 92 -21.32 28.71 -13.13
N GLY A 93 -21.90 28.22 -12.02
CA GLY A 93 -22.92 28.94 -11.26
C GLY A 93 -22.40 29.79 -10.10
N CYS A 94 -21.37 29.30 -9.38
CA CYS A 94 -20.86 29.95 -8.17
C CYS A 94 -19.33 30.12 -8.14
N GLN A 95 -18.64 29.75 -9.22
CA GLN A 95 -17.19 29.89 -9.41
C GLN A 95 -16.33 29.21 -8.34
N ARG A 96 -16.89 28.24 -7.60
CA ARG A 96 -16.15 27.44 -6.64
C ARG A 96 -15.43 26.28 -7.34
N PRO A 97 -14.22 25.90 -6.88
CA PRO A 97 -13.52 24.75 -7.42
C PRO A 97 -14.27 23.45 -7.08
N ILE A 98 -14.45 22.59 -8.08
CA ILE A 98 -15.10 21.29 -7.98
C ILE A 98 -14.21 20.19 -8.57
N ARG A 99 -14.43 18.96 -8.12
CA ARG A 99 -13.73 17.77 -8.60
C ARG A 99 -14.72 16.87 -9.33
N LEU A 100 -14.42 16.54 -10.59
CA LEU A 100 -15.29 15.77 -11.47
C LEU A 100 -14.66 14.44 -11.84
N PRO A 101 -15.41 13.33 -11.91
CA PRO A 101 -14.88 12.03 -12.33
C PRO A 101 -14.61 11.95 -13.84
N PHE A 102 -15.01 12.97 -14.61
CA PHE A 102 -14.80 13.08 -16.05
C PHE A 102 -14.08 14.38 -16.39
N LYS A 103 -13.33 14.38 -17.51
CA LYS A 103 -12.64 15.57 -18.00
C LYS A 103 -13.68 16.61 -18.45
N PRO A 104 -13.70 17.83 -17.87
CA PRO A 104 -14.61 18.89 -18.30
C PRO A 104 -14.30 19.25 -19.76
N ARG A 105 -15.36 19.49 -20.53
CA ARG A 105 -15.25 19.96 -21.91
C ARG A 105 -15.68 21.44 -21.97
N LEU A 106 -15.11 22.20 -22.90
CA LEU A 106 -15.37 23.64 -23.02
C LEU A 106 -16.73 23.97 -23.65
N ASP A 107 -17.38 22.99 -24.29
CA ASP A 107 -18.69 23.13 -24.93
C ASP A 107 -19.86 23.03 -23.94
N ARG A 108 -19.66 22.45 -22.75
CA ARG A 108 -20.73 22.22 -21.77
C ARG A 108 -20.37 22.74 -20.37
N PRO A 109 -21.18 23.64 -19.77
CA PRO A 109 -20.91 24.16 -18.44
C PRO A 109 -21.08 23.08 -17.37
N VAL A 110 -20.18 23.09 -16.38
CA VAL A 110 -20.15 22.15 -15.25
C VAL A 110 -20.60 22.86 -13.97
N PHE A 111 -21.34 22.15 -13.11
CA PHE A 111 -21.95 22.72 -11.91
C PHE A 111 -21.62 21.89 -10.67
N CYS A 112 -21.48 22.56 -9.53
CA CYS A 112 -21.48 21.87 -8.24
C CYS A 112 -22.89 21.32 -7.96
N ARG A 113 -22.97 20.35 -7.03
CA ARG A 113 -24.23 19.70 -6.66
C ARG A 113 -25.34 20.71 -6.33
N PHE A 114 -25.02 21.72 -5.51
CA PHE A 114 -25.98 22.77 -5.12
C PHE A 114 -26.53 23.57 -6.32
N CYS A 115 -25.66 24.03 -7.22
CA CYS A 115 -26.09 24.79 -8.39
C CYS A 115 -26.82 23.92 -9.42
N LEU A 116 -26.48 22.64 -9.50
CA LEU A 116 -27.16 21.68 -10.36
C LEU A 116 -28.58 21.41 -9.86
N ASP A 117 -28.75 21.14 -8.57
CA ASP A 117 -30.05 20.88 -7.94
C ASP A 117 -30.97 22.10 -8.06
N ALA A 118 -30.46 23.30 -7.73
CA ALA A 118 -31.17 24.56 -7.88
C ALA A 118 -31.67 24.84 -9.31
N ARG A 119 -30.92 24.41 -10.34
CA ARG A 119 -31.32 24.57 -11.74
C ARG A 119 -32.23 23.44 -12.23
N SER A 120 -32.05 22.24 -11.71
CA SER A 120 -32.86 21.07 -12.08
C SER A 120 -34.20 20.99 -11.34
N GLY A 121 -34.48 21.92 -10.41
CA GLY A 121 -35.72 21.94 -9.64
C GLY A 121 -35.86 20.72 -8.72
N ARG A 122 -34.72 20.18 -8.25
CA ARG A 122 -34.64 19.04 -7.33
C ARG A 122 -34.23 19.48 -5.94
#